data_AF-M3EUD1-F1
#
_entry.id   AF-M3EUD1-F1
#
_cell.length_a   1.000
_cell.length_b   1.000
_cell.length_c   1.000
_cell.angle_alpha   90.00
_cell.angle_beta   90.00
_cell.angle_gamma   90.00
#
_symmetry.space_group_name_H-M   'P 1'
#
loop_
_entity.id
_entity.type
_entity.pdbx_description
1 polymer ?
#
loop_
_entity_poly.entity_id
_entity_poly.type
_entity_poly.pdbx_seq_one_letter_code
_entity_poly.pdbx_strand_id
1 'polypeptide(L)' 'MLRVLEVRGIAVSDGVRERITTCTDLTLVSAWLDRADTVERAEDLLHRPYG' A
#
# COMPACT_ATOMS: atom_id res chain seq x y z
N MET A 1 -6.40 2.16 3.72
CA MET A 1 -5.12 2.27 2.98
C MET A 1 -5.28 3.00 1.65
N LEU A 2 -6.04 2.51 0.66
CA LEU A 2 -6.17 3.19 -0.65
C LEU A 2 -6.73 4.61 -0.52
N ARG A 3 -7.76 4.79 0.31
CA ARG A 3 -8.30 6.10 0.68
C ARG A 3 -7.25 7.05 1.27
N VAL A 4 -6.31 6.53 2.07
CA VAL A 4 -5.24 7.33 2.70
C VAL A 4 -4.29 7.84 1.61
N LEU A 5 -3.89 6.98 0.68
CA LEU A 5 -3.05 7.37 -0.45
C LEU A 5 -3.73 8.43 -1.33
N GLU A 6 -5.02 8.25 -1.63
CA GLU A 6 -5.81 9.23 -2.39
C GLU A 6 -5.89 10.59 -1.69
N VAL A 7 -6.16 10.61 -0.38
CA VAL A 7 -6.21 11.85 0.42
C VAL A 7 -4.85 12.54 0.46
N ARG A 8 -3.76 11.77 0.47
CA ARG A 8 -2.39 12.28 0.39
C ARG A 8 -1.98 12.71 -1.02
N GLY A 9 -2.82 12.49 -2.04
CA GLY A 9 -2.51 12.81 -3.44
C GLY A 9 -1.50 11.85 -4.08
N ILE A 10 -1.28 10.67 -3.47
CA ILE A 10 -0.37 9.67 -4.00
C ILE A 10 -1.10 8.88 -5.10
N ALA A 11 -0.54 8.92 -6.31
CA ALA A 11 -1.04 8.15 -7.42
C ALA A 11 -0.87 6.65 -7.15
N VAL A 12 -1.98 5.90 -7.28
CA VAL A 12 -1.99 4.44 -7.16
C VAL A 12 -2.16 3.84 -8.55
N SER A 13 -1.12 3.18 -9.04
CA SER A 13 -1.17 2.43 -10.30
C SER A 13 -2.11 1.22 -10.19
N ASP A 14 -2.76 0.83 -11.28
CA ASP A 14 -3.69 -0.31 -11.29
C ASP A 14 -3.05 -1.61 -10.81
N GLY A 15 -1.78 -1.87 -11.14
CA GLY A 15 -1.05 -3.03 -10.63
C GLY A 15 -0.86 -3.04 -9.10
N VAL A 16 -0.72 -1.85 -8.48
CA VAL A 16 -0.65 -1.72 -7.02
C VAL A 16 -2.02 -1.97 -6.40
N ARG A 17 -3.07 -1.38 -6.99
CA ARG A 17 -4.45 -1.57 -6.55
C ARG A 17 -4.85 -3.04 -6.63
N GLU A 18 -4.56 -3.70 -7.75
CA GLU A 18 -4.86 -5.12 -7.96
C GLU A 18 -4.18 -6.00 -6.91
N ARG A 19 -2.87 -5.81 -6.66
CA ARG A 19 -2.14 -6.55 -5.62
C ARG A 19 -2.74 -6.35 -4.23
N ILE A 20 -3.15 -5.12 -3.91
CA ILE A 20 -3.79 -4.83 -2.62
C ILE A 20 -5.14 -5.55 -2.51
N THR A 21 -5.96 -5.54 -3.56
CA THR A 21 -7.30 -6.15 -3.57
C THR A 21 -7.30 -7.67 -3.66
N THR A 22 -6.26 -8.27 -4.23
CA THR A 22 -6.11 -9.74 -4.36
C THR A 22 -5.36 -10.37 -3.18
N CYS A 23 -4.75 -9.56 -2.31
CA CYS A 23 -4.03 -10.05 -1.14
C CYS A 23 -5.02 -10.54 -0.06
N THR A 24 -4.93 -11.81 0.29
CA THR A 24 -5.71 -12.45 1.37
C THR A 24 -4.97 -12.49 2.71
N ASP A 25 -3.72 -12.02 2.73
CA ASP A 25 -2.84 -12.05 3.89
C ASP A 25 -3.09 -10.81 4.77
N LEU A 26 -3.95 -10.97 5.78
CA LEU A 26 -4.38 -9.87 6.65
C LEU A 26 -3.21 -9.19 7.39
N THR A 27 -2.18 -9.95 7.76
CA THR A 27 -0.97 -9.41 8.40
C THR A 27 -0.24 -8.44 7.47
N LEU A 28 -0.14 -8.79 6.19
CA LEU A 28 0.51 -7.97 5.18
C LEU A 28 -0.30 -6.71 4.90
N VAL A 29 -1.62 -6.85 4.78
CA VAL A 29 -2.54 -5.72 4.59
C VAL A 29 -2.49 -4.73 5.77
N SER A 30 -2.40 -5.24 7.01
CA SER A 30 -2.22 -4.39 8.20
C SER A 30 -0.90 -3.63 8.14
N ALA A 31 0.21 -4.28 7.79
CA ALA A 31 1.51 -3.63 7.67
C ALA A 31 1.53 -2.54 6.58
N TRP A 32 0.82 -2.74 5.46
CA TRP A 32 0.63 -1.70 4.45
C TRP A 32 -0.20 -0.54 4.96
N LEU A 33 -1.22 -0.81 5.78
CA LEU A 33 -2.03 0.23 6.43
C LEU A 33 -1.18 1.12 7.33
N ASP A 34 -0.33 0.53 8.17
CA ASP A 34 0.58 1.28 9.06
C ASP A 34 1.58 2.15 8.27
N ARG A 35 2.02 1.68 7.09
CA ARG A 35 2.95 2.43 6.24
C ARG A 35 2.29 3.43 5.30
N ALA A 36 0.98 3.36 5.08
CA ALA A 36 0.28 4.25 4.15
C ALA A 36 0.41 5.74 4.50
N ASP A 37 0.69 6.06 5.77
CA ASP A 37 0.93 7.43 6.22
C ASP A 37 2.36 7.94 5.95
N THR A 38 3.35 7.05 5.86
CA THR A 38 4.77 7.42 5.75
C THR A 38 5.32 7.30 4.34
N VAL A 39 4.78 6.41 3.50
CA VAL A 39 5.27 6.20 2.13
C VAL A 39 5.08 7.44 1.25
N GLU A 40 5.98 7.66 0.29
CA GLU A 40 5.81 8.71 -0.71
C GLU A 40 5.16 8.19 -2.00
N ARG A 41 5.29 6.88 -2.27
CA ARG A 41 4.69 6.22 -3.42
C ARG A 41 3.88 5.01 -3.01
N ALA A 42 2.81 4.71 -3.77
CA ALA A 42 1.96 3.56 -3.51
C ALA A 42 2.71 2.22 -3.65
N GLU A 43 3.70 2.17 -4.54
CA GLU A 43 4.58 1.03 -4.78
C GLU A 43 5.54 0.72 -3.61
N ASP A 44 5.89 1.72 -2.79
CA ASP A 44 6.72 1.51 -1.59
C ASP A 44 6.00 0.66 -0.53
N LEU A 45 4.66 0.65 -0.53
CA LEU A 45 3.89 -0.25 0.33
C LEU A 45 4.18 -1.71 0.02
N LEU A 46 4.32 -2.02 -1.27
CA LEU A 46 4.51 -3.37 -1.76
C LEU A 46 5.96 -3.84 -1.64
N HIS A 47 6.89 -2.92 -1.38
CA HIS A 47 8.27 -3.26 -1.11
C HIS A 47 8.37 -3.87 0.29
N ARG A 48 8.77 -5.14 0.36
CA ARG A 48 9.08 -5.76 1.64
C ARG A 48 10.25 -4.98 2.24
N PRO A 49 10.19 -4.51 3.50
CA PRO A 49 11.38 -4.00 4.14
C PRO A 49 12.38 -5.16 4.12
N TYR A 50 13.54 -4.95 3.50
CA TYR A 50 14.58 -5.96 3.51
C TYR A 50 14.83 -6.43 4.94
N GLY A 51 14.69 -7.75 5.16
CA GLY A 51 15.21 -8.53 6.29
C GLY A 51 15.04 -7.94 7.68
#